data_AF-A0A968NLB8-F1
#
_entry.id   AF-A0A968NLB8-F1
#
_cell.length_a   1.000
_cell.length_b   1.000
_cell.length_c   1.000
_cell.angle_alpha   90.00
_cell.angle_beta   90.00
_cell.angle_gamma   90.00
#
_symmetry.space_group_name_H-M   'P 1'
#
loop_
_entity.id
_entity.type
_entity.pdbx_description
1 polymer ?
#
loop_
_entity_poly.entity_id
_entity_poly.type
_entity_poly.pdbx_seq_one_letter_code
_entity_poly.pdbx_strand_id
1 'polypeptide(L)' 'MFKLEEISFVSSQAAFGGVLGTAVTTFQGTMILNFYFSKPSISQERSEILANDMIYILTDACNKENIVV' A
#
# COMPACT_ATOMS: atom_id res chain seq x y z
N MET A 1 10.94 26.78 -9.67
CA MET A 1 11.45 26.11 -8.46
C MET A 1 10.76 24.76 -8.40
N PHE A 2 11.51 23.65 -8.26
CA PHE A 2 10.91 22.32 -8.13
C PHE A 2 10.60 22.03 -6.66
N LYS A 3 9.40 21.57 -6.37
CA LYS A 3 8.98 21.10 -5.05
C LYS A 3 8.74 19.60 -5.14
N LEU A 4 9.33 18.84 -4.23
CA LEU A 4 9.01 17.41 -4.08
C LEU A 4 7.62 17.30 -3.47
N GLU A 5 6.71 16.63 -4.17
CA GLU A 5 5.31 16.45 -3.77
C GLU A 5 5.06 15.05 -3.19
N GLU A 6 5.74 14.04 -3.73
CA GLU A 6 5.48 12.64 -3.45
C GLU A 6 6.78 11.82 -3.49
N ILE A 7 6.87 10.81 -2.61
CA ILE A 7 7.88 9.76 -2.68
C ILE A 7 7.14 8.44 -2.90
N SER A 8 7.25 7.89 -4.11
CA SER A 8 6.73 6.57 -4.45
C SER A 8 7.91 5.62 -4.68
N PHE A 9 7.99 4.57 -3.88
CA PHE A 9 8.99 3.53 -4.04
C PHE A 9 8.38 2.14 -3.94
N VAL A 10 9.06 1.19 -4.55
CA VAL A 10 8.84 -0.24 -4.37
C VAL A 10 10.20 -0.90 -4.19
N SER A 11 10.35 -1.74 -3.17
CA SER A 11 11.54 -2.58 -3.06
C SER A 11 11.59 -3.54 -4.25
N SER A 12 12.74 -3.67 -4.91
CA SER A 12 12.95 -4.69 -5.95
C SER A 12 12.94 -6.09 -5.31
N GLN A 13 11.73 -6.58 -4.98
CA GLN A 13 11.49 -7.87 -4.34
C GLN A 13 11.52 -9.03 -5.34
N ALA A 14 12.24 -8.87 -6.46
CA ALA A 14 12.45 -9.92 -7.45
C ALA A 14 13.04 -11.21 -6.83
N ALA A 15 13.60 -11.14 -5.62
CA ALA A 15 14.18 -12.26 -4.90
C ALA A 15 13.18 -13.19 -4.18
N PHE A 16 11.90 -12.81 -3.96
CA PHE A 16 10.98 -13.61 -3.13
C PHE A 16 9.88 -14.39 -3.86
N GLY A 17 9.97 -14.58 -5.18
CA GLY A 17 9.21 -15.65 -5.86
C GLY A 17 7.68 -15.44 -5.93
N GLY A 18 7.23 -14.20 -5.96
CA GLY A 18 5.82 -13.87 -6.21
C GLY A 18 4.97 -13.59 -4.98
N VAL A 19 5.57 -12.94 -4.01
CA VAL A 19 4.94 -12.42 -2.81
C VAL A 19 4.11 -11.16 -3.13
N LEU A 20 2.92 -11.07 -2.54
CA LEU A 20 2.16 -9.83 -2.41
C LEU A 20 2.83 -8.97 -1.35
N GLY A 21 3.18 -7.74 -1.69
CA GLY A 21 3.78 -6.81 -0.75
C GLY A 21 3.18 -5.42 -0.85
N THR A 22 3.36 -4.66 0.22
CA THR A 22 3.01 -3.24 0.28
C THR A 22 4.24 -2.47 0.72
N ALA A 23 4.63 -1.46 -0.04
CA ALA A 23 5.62 -0.48 0.38
C ALA A 23 4.86 0.75 0.87
N VAL A 24 5.15 1.16 2.11
CA VAL A 24 4.49 2.31 2.74
C VAL A 24 5.49 3.44 2.83
N THR A 25 5.10 4.61 2.33
CA THR A 25 5.88 5.84 2.44
C THR A 25 5.04 6.92 3.06
N THR A 26 5.63 7.72 3.94
CA THR A 26 4.98 8.92 4.48
C THR A 26 5.85 10.14 4.17
N PHE A 27 5.27 11.14 3.50
CA PHE A 27 5.96 12.38 3.16
C PHE A 27 5.00 13.56 3.24
N GLN A 28 5.41 14.64 3.92
CA GLN A 28 4.59 15.86 4.13
C GLN A 28 3.16 15.58 4.66
N GLY A 29 3.00 14.58 5.51
CA GLY A 29 1.70 14.21 6.08
C GLY A 29 0.83 13.33 5.18
N THR A 30 1.28 13.03 3.95
CA THR A 30 0.62 12.09 3.04
C THR A 30 1.24 10.72 3.20
N MET A 31 0.41 9.70 3.44
CA MET A 31 0.80 8.29 3.41
C MET A 31 0.43 7.68 2.07
N ILE A 32 1.36 6.95 1.44
CA ILE A 32 1.19 6.26 0.18
C ILE A 32 1.45 4.78 0.39
N LEU A 33 0.52 3.96 -0.08
CA LEU A 33 0.58 2.50 -0.01
C LEU A 33 0.73 1.94 -1.42
N ASN A 34 1.93 1.49 -1.76
CA ASN A 34 2.23 0.87 -3.05
C ASN A 34 2.06 -0.65 -2.93
N PHE A 35 0.97 -1.18 -3.48
CA PHE A 35 0.75 -2.62 -3.58
C PHE A 35 1.41 -3.18 -4.82
N TYR A 36 2.22 -4.22 -4.65
CA TYR A 36 2.89 -4.90 -5.75
C TYR A 36 2.75 -6.40 -5.62
N PHE A 37 2.66 -7.06 -6.77
CA PHE A 37 2.50 -8.49 -6.91
C PHE A 37 3.13 -8.96 -8.22
N SER A 38 3.39 -10.25 -8.34
CA SER A 38 3.82 -10.85 -9.61
C SER A 38 2.69 -11.58 -10.30
N LYS A 39 2.63 -11.48 -11.63
CA LYS A 39 1.90 -12.44 -12.46
C LYS A 39 2.80 -13.66 -12.73
N PRO A 40 2.26 -14.90 -12.75
CA PRO A 40 0.84 -15.25 -12.64
C PRO A 40 0.34 -15.45 -11.20
N SER A 41 1.19 -15.27 -10.18
CA SER A 41 0.88 -15.59 -8.78
C SER A 41 -0.44 -14.99 -8.29
N ILE A 42 -0.72 -13.74 -8.68
CA ILE A 42 -1.99 -13.06 -8.39
C ILE A 42 -2.49 -12.37 -9.66
N SER A 43 -3.80 -12.48 -9.94
CA SER A 43 -4.44 -11.74 -11.02
C SER A 43 -4.64 -10.29 -10.61
N GLN A 44 -4.72 -9.39 -11.59
CA GLN A 44 -4.96 -7.98 -11.32
C GLN A 44 -6.27 -7.77 -10.53
N GLU A 45 -7.36 -8.42 -10.95
CA GLU A 45 -8.65 -8.38 -10.24
C GLU A 45 -8.51 -8.76 -8.76
N ARG A 46 -7.81 -9.86 -8.45
CA ARG A 46 -7.59 -10.27 -7.06
C ARG A 46 -6.74 -9.28 -6.28
N SER A 47 -5.73 -8.67 -6.93
CA SER A 47 -4.90 -7.64 -6.28
C SER A 47 -5.69 -6.38 -5.95
N GLU A 48 -6.63 -5.98 -6.80
CA GLU A 48 -7.50 -4.82 -6.59
C GLU A 48 -8.48 -5.07 -5.45
N ILE A 49 -9.08 -6.26 -5.39
CA ILE A 49 -9.94 -6.68 -4.27
C ILE A 49 -9.16 -6.62 -2.95
N LEU A 50 -7.95 -7.19 -2.92
CA LEU A 50 -7.10 -7.20 -1.72
C LEU A 50 -6.71 -5.79 -1.26
N ALA A 51 -6.38 -4.90 -2.21
CA ALA A 51 -6.08 -3.51 -1.88
C ALA A 51 -7.31 -2.79 -1.28
N ASN A 52 -8.49 -2.98 -1.87
CA ASN A 52 -9.73 -2.39 -1.37
C ASN A 52 -10.11 -2.91 0.02
N ASP A 53 -10.02 -4.22 0.24
CA ASP A 53 -10.32 -4.84 1.55
C ASP A 53 -9.35 -4.33 2.62
N MET A 54 -8.08 -4.16 2.28
CA MET A 54 -7.06 -3.63 3.20
C MET A 54 -7.36 -2.17 3.59
N ILE A 55 -7.70 -1.31 2.63
CA ILE A 55 -8.10 0.07 2.92
C ILE A 55 -9.38 0.12 3.76
N TYR A 56 -10.36 -0.75 3.47
CA TYR A 56 -11.58 -0.86 4.27
C TYR A 56 -11.26 -1.22 5.73
N ILE A 57 -10.44 -2.26 5.95
CA ILE A 57 -10.05 -2.70 7.29
C ILE A 57 -9.28 -1.61 8.05
N LEU A 58 -8.32 -0.94 7.39
CA LEU A 58 -7.59 0.16 8.00
C LEU A 58 -8.51 1.31 8.39
N THR A 59 -9.43 1.69 7.49
CA THR A 59 -10.38 2.77 7.74
C THR A 59 -11.34 2.41 8.87
N ASP A 60 -11.85 1.18 8.89
CA ASP A 60 -12.71 0.67 9.95
C ASP A 60 -11.99 0.63 11.31
N ALA A 61 -10.73 0.18 11.35
CA ALA A 61 -9.91 0.20 12.57
C ALA A 61 -9.70 1.63 13.09
N CYS A 62 -9.31 2.57 12.23
CA CYS A 62 -9.14 3.98 12.60
C CYS A 62 -10.45 4.62 13.08
N ASN A 63 -11.59 4.28 12.47
CA ASN A 63 -12.89 4.85 12.85
C ASN A 63 -13.46 4.24 14.15
N LYS A 64 -13.11 2.99 14.46
CA LYS A 64 -13.44 2.37 15.75
C LYS A 64 -12.64 2.96 16.90
N GLU A 65 -11.47 3.50 16.59
CA GLU A 65 -10.67 4.28 17.52
C GLU A 65 -11.12 5.75 17.55
N ASN A 66 -12.15 6.04 18.36
CA ASN A 66 -12.16 7.28 19.16
C ASN A 66 -11.05 7.20 20.24
N ILE A 67 -9.81 6.86 19.84
CA ILE A 67 -8.65 6.89 20.71
C ILE A 67 -7.95 8.21 20.43
N VAL A 68 -8.02 9.06 21.44
CA VAL A 68 -7.15 10.23 21.59
C VAL A 68 -5.71 9.75 21.46
N VAL A 69 -5.06 10.11 20.36
CA VAL A 69 -3.59 10.17 20.28
C VAL A 69 -3.17 11.60 20.58
#